data_AF-A0A843CHX4-F1
#
_entry.id   AF-A0A843CHX4-F1
#
_cell.length_a   1.000
_cell.length_b   1.000
_cell.length_c   1.000
_cell.angle_alpha   90.00
_cell.angle_beta   90.00
_cell.angle_gamma   90.00
#
_symmetry.space_group_name_H-M   'P 1'
#
loop_
_entity.id
_entity.type
_entity.pdbx_description
1 polymer ?
#
loop_
_entity_poly.entity_id
_entity_poly.type
_entity_poly.pdbx_seq_one_letter_code
_entity_poly.pdbx_strand_id
1 'polypeptide(L)'
;MKTPGSYNTGRSRTRQLTLASAIAALYALLVSVLPATSIPIIQVRIADVLMPLSILFGWPAVIGVTIGAGLGNLVGDTLLGNPGSVTGVDVVFGSLANFVASFLAWKISNRSWTIRGVRASWIVAVNSETIVIALVVGSYLGWLFSIPLLISIAGILVGSIIAISIAGYTLLLILSQERTLDSLRSTGLVVGASRPLEALPSKLDPAQL
;
A
#
# COMPACT_ATOMS: atom_id res chain seq x y z
N MET A 1 -4.55 -36.25 -23.00
CA MET A 1 -3.81 -35.00 -22.76
C MET A 1 -4.68 -34.11 -21.87
N LYS A 2 -4.37 -34.00 -20.57
CA LYS A 2 -5.13 -33.13 -19.64
C LYS A 2 -4.52 -31.73 -19.71
N THR A 3 -5.33 -30.74 -20.05
CA THR A 3 -4.94 -29.32 -19.99
C THR A 3 -4.70 -28.93 -18.53
N PRO A 4 -3.51 -28.39 -18.17
CA PRO A 4 -3.29 -27.88 -16.83
C PRO A 4 -3.97 -26.51 -16.67
N GLY A 5 -4.83 -26.39 -15.67
CA GLY A 5 -5.17 -25.09 -15.08
C GLY A 5 -6.44 -24.40 -15.57
N SER A 6 -7.59 -25.08 -15.64
CA SER A 6 -8.87 -24.38 -15.51
C SER A 6 -9.08 -24.03 -14.03
N TYR A 7 -8.59 -22.87 -13.60
CA TYR A 7 -8.80 -22.37 -12.25
C TYR A 7 -10.28 -22.03 -12.04
N ASN A 8 -10.86 -22.56 -10.97
CA ASN A 8 -12.23 -22.28 -10.57
C ASN A 8 -12.34 -20.81 -10.10
N THR A 9 -12.75 -19.91 -11.01
CA THR A 9 -12.71 -18.44 -10.84
C THR A 9 -13.52 -17.89 -9.67
N GLY A 10 -14.41 -18.70 -9.08
CA GLY A 10 -15.14 -18.35 -7.86
C GLY A 10 -14.28 -18.38 -6.59
N ARG A 11 -13.39 -19.38 -6.46
CA ARG A 11 -12.56 -19.57 -5.24
C ARG A 11 -11.49 -18.50 -5.10
N SER A 12 -10.96 -17.99 -6.21
CA SER A 12 -10.00 -16.87 -6.20
C SER A 12 -10.66 -15.55 -5.81
N ARG A 13 -11.91 -15.31 -6.23
CA ARG A 13 -12.67 -14.10 -5.87
C ARG A 13 -12.98 -14.03 -4.38
N THR A 14 -13.47 -15.12 -3.77
CA THR A 14 -13.72 -15.15 -2.32
C THR A 14 -12.44 -14.85 -1.54
N ARG A 15 -11.31 -15.44 -1.94
CA ARG A 15 -10.01 -15.21 -1.28
C ARG A 15 -9.50 -13.77 -1.42
N GLN A 16 -9.69 -13.17 -2.60
CA GLN A 16 -9.37 -11.75 -2.82
C GLN A 16 -10.24 -10.83 -1.96
N LEU A 17 -11.54 -11.15 -1.82
CA LEU A 17 -12.42 -10.41 -0.94
C LEU A 17 -12.01 -10.56 0.52
N THR A 18 -11.68 -11.79 0.96
CA THR A 18 -11.15 -12.04 2.31
C THR A 18 -9.89 -11.24 2.58
N LEU A 19 -8.96 -11.18 1.63
CA LEU A 19 -7.73 -10.39 1.74
C LEU A 19 -8.05 -8.89 1.85
N ALA A 20 -8.94 -8.37 1.00
CA ALA A 20 -9.35 -6.98 1.06
C ALA A 20 -9.97 -6.63 2.42
N SER A 21 -10.86 -7.48 2.94
CA SER A 21 -11.48 -7.32 4.25
C SER A 21 -10.46 -7.38 5.40
N ALA A 22 -9.48 -8.29 5.32
CA ALA A 22 -8.42 -8.39 6.32
C ALA A 22 -7.54 -7.13 6.35
N ILE A 23 -7.14 -6.64 5.17
CA ILE A 23 -6.37 -5.38 5.05
C ILE A 23 -7.21 -4.21 5.56
N ALA A 24 -8.49 -4.13 5.20
CA ALA A 24 -9.39 -3.07 5.67
C ALA A 24 -9.54 -3.07 7.19
N ALA A 25 -9.77 -4.24 7.79
CA ALA A 25 -9.91 -4.38 9.24
C ALA A 25 -8.62 -3.98 9.97
N LEU A 26 -7.46 -4.44 9.49
CA LEU A 26 -6.17 -4.10 10.08
C LEU A 26 -5.88 -2.60 9.93
N TYR A 27 -6.10 -2.03 8.75
CA TYR A 27 -5.89 -0.61 8.51
C TYR A 27 -6.82 0.24 9.40
N ALA A 28 -8.11 -0.09 9.46
CA ALA A 28 -9.08 0.61 10.31
C ALA A 28 -8.70 0.53 11.79
N LEU A 29 -8.27 -0.64 12.27
CA LEU A 29 -7.81 -0.83 13.65
C LEU A 29 -6.60 0.06 13.95
N LEU A 30 -5.59 0.07 13.07
CA LEU A 30 -4.38 0.87 13.25
C LEU A 30 -4.69 2.36 13.27
N VAL A 31 -5.56 2.85 12.38
CA VAL A 31 -5.99 4.26 12.37
C VAL A 31 -6.76 4.62 13.64
N SER A 32 -7.64 3.75 14.11
CA SER A 32 -8.51 4.03 15.27
C SER A 32 -7.72 4.01 16.59
N VAL A 33 -6.81 3.05 16.76
CA VAL A 33 -6.09 2.80 18.02
C VAL A 33 -4.80 3.61 18.12
N LEU A 34 -4.13 3.82 16.99
CA LEU A 34 -2.90 4.59 16.90
C LEU A 34 -3.18 5.83 16.04
N PRO A 35 -4.00 6.79 16.55
CA PRO A 35 -4.14 8.07 15.87
C PRO A 35 -2.74 8.60 15.65
N ALA A 36 -2.50 9.09 14.43
CA ALA A 36 -1.16 9.34 13.94
C ALA A 36 -0.32 10.08 14.99
N THR A 37 0.83 9.49 15.34
CA THR A 37 1.54 9.76 16.58
C THR A 37 1.72 11.26 16.77
N SER A 38 1.09 11.76 17.82
CA SER A 38 0.60 13.12 18.02
C SER A 38 1.69 14.18 18.14
N ILE A 39 2.27 14.58 17.00
CA ILE A 39 2.90 15.90 16.82
C ILE A 39 2.08 16.63 15.73
N PRO A 40 1.52 17.83 16.01
CA PRO A 40 0.64 18.53 15.06
C PRO A 40 1.30 18.90 13.73
N ILE A 41 2.63 18.85 13.68
CA ILE A 41 3.43 19.16 12.49
C ILE A 41 3.95 17.88 11.86
N ILE A 42 4.57 16.98 12.63
CA ILE A 42 5.15 15.72 12.11
C ILE A 42 4.22 14.56 12.45
N GLN A 43 3.29 14.27 11.55
CA GLN A 43 2.29 13.24 11.76
C GLN A 43 2.70 11.93 11.07
N VAL A 44 2.99 10.89 11.85
CA VAL A 44 3.32 9.55 11.32
C VAL A 44 2.09 8.65 11.42
N ARG A 45 1.51 8.29 10.27
CA ARG A 45 0.37 7.37 10.20
C ARG A 45 0.87 5.94 10.02
N ILE A 46 0.95 5.20 11.13
CA ILE A 46 1.48 3.82 11.15
C ILE A 46 0.69 2.88 10.22
N ALA A 47 -0.61 3.12 10.05
CA ALA A 47 -1.44 2.35 9.13
C ALA A 47 -0.93 2.36 7.68
N ASP A 48 -0.23 3.42 7.26
CA ASP A 48 0.26 3.58 5.89
C ASP A 48 1.37 2.58 5.52
N VAL A 49 1.93 1.87 6.49
CA VAL A 49 2.82 0.71 6.27
C VAL A 49 2.16 -0.36 5.38
N LEU A 50 0.83 -0.43 5.38
CA LEU A 50 0.06 -1.38 4.57
C LEU A 50 -0.15 -0.91 3.11
N MET A 51 0.07 0.37 2.78
CA MET A 51 -0.21 0.90 1.44
C MET A 51 0.64 0.25 0.34
N PRO A 52 1.98 0.08 0.51
CA PRO A 52 2.82 -0.57 -0.51
C PRO A 52 2.40 -2.00 -0.85
N LEU A 53 1.56 -2.64 -0.03
CA LEU A 53 1.00 -3.96 -0.34
C LEU A 53 0.10 -3.94 -1.59
N SER A 54 -0.37 -2.76 -2.00
CA SER A 54 -1.03 -2.51 -3.30
C SER A 54 -0.20 -3.00 -4.49
N ILE A 55 1.13 -2.92 -4.38
CA ILE A 55 2.07 -3.39 -5.40
C ILE A 55 2.02 -4.91 -5.55
N LEU A 56 1.80 -5.63 -4.43
CA LEU A 56 1.85 -7.08 -4.39
C LEU A 56 0.49 -7.73 -4.64
N PHE A 57 -0.56 -7.17 -4.04
CA PHE A 57 -1.91 -7.75 -4.06
C PHE A 57 -2.88 -7.02 -4.98
N GLY A 58 -2.52 -5.85 -5.52
CA GLY A 58 -3.36 -5.10 -6.46
C GLY A 58 -4.67 -4.61 -5.84
N TRP A 59 -5.78 -4.76 -6.58
CA TRP A 59 -7.11 -4.29 -6.19
C TRP A 59 -7.55 -4.66 -4.76
N PRO A 60 -7.39 -5.90 -4.28
CA PRO A 60 -7.67 -6.24 -2.88
C PRO A 60 -7.03 -5.31 -1.86
N ALA A 61 -5.76 -4.97 -2.03
CA ALA A 61 -5.05 -4.07 -1.12
C ALA A 61 -5.51 -2.62 -1.31
N VAL A 62 -5.67 -2.15 -2.55
CA VAL A 62 -6.19 -0.79 -2.84
C VAL A 62 -7.56 -0.55 -2.19
N ILE A 63 -8.49 -1.49 -2.39
CA ILE A 63 -9.84 -1.42 -1.79
C ILE A 63 -9.74 -1.55 -0.27
N GLY A 64 -8.91 -2.48 0.22
CA GLY A 64 -8.70 -2.71 1.64
C GLY A 64 -8.27 -1.46 2.38
N VAL A 65 -7.18 -0.81 1.96
CA VAL A 65 -6.67 0.40 2.62
C VAL A 65 -7.59 1.60 2.45
N THR A 66 -8.35 1.68 1.36
CA THR A 66 -9.34 2.76 1.13
C THR A 66 -10.51 2.64 2.09
N ILE A 67 -11.14 1.46 2.16
CA ILE A 67 -12.26 1.20 3.07
C ILE A 67 -11.78 1.28 4.52
N GLY A 68 -10.60 0.71 4.80
CA GLY A 68 -9.99 0.75 6.12
C GLY A 68 -9.72 2.18 6.59
N ALA A 69 -9.26 3.08 5.72
CA ALA A 69 -9.06 4.48 6.06
C ALA A 69 -10.37 5.17 6.42
N GLY A 70 -11.41 4.97 5.62
CA GLY A 70 -12.72 5.57 5.87
C GLY A 70 -13.32 5.08 7.18
N LEU A 71 -13.32 3.76 7.39
CA LEU A 71 -13.85 3.16 8.63
C LEU A 71 -13.00 3.52 9.84
N GLY A 72 -11.67 3.51 9.72
CA GLY A 72 -10.77 3.86 10.81
C GLY A 72 -10.93 5.31 11.26
N ASN A 73 -11.00 6.24 10.30
CA ASN A 73 -11.24 7.65 10.60
C ASN A 73 -12.65 7.86 11.18
N LEU A 74 -13.67 7.17 10.66
CA LEU A 74 -15.03 7.26 11.19
C LEU A 74 -15.11 6.76 12.63
N VAL A 75 -14.50 5.60 12.93
CA VAL A 75 -14.48 5.01 14.27
C VAL A 75 -13.64 5.85 15.22
N GLY A 76 -12.46 6.31 14.79
CA GLY A 76 -11.60 7.18 15.59
C GLY A 76 -12.28 8.49 16.01
N ASP A 77 -13.00 9.12 15.07
CA ASP A 77 -13.73 10.38 15.29
C ASP A 77 -14.99 10.16 16.14
N THR A 78 -15.85 9.19 15.78
CA THR A 78 -17.19 9.05 16.40
C THR A 78 -17.21 8.21 17.68
N LEU A 79 -16.45 7.12 17.75
CA LEU A 79 -16.54 6.15 18.86
C LEU A 79 -15.47 6.36 19.92
N LEU A 80 -14.27 6.79 19.52
CA LEU A 80 -13.15 6.98 20.44
C LEU A 80 -12.97 8.45 20.84
N GLY A 81 -13.70 9.37 20.22
CA GLY A 81 -13.69 10.79 20.55
C GLY A 81 -12.31 11.43 20.44
N ASN A 82 -11.46 10.93 19.54
CA ASN A 82 -10.10 11.43 19.37
C ASN A 82 -10.12 12.81 18.66
N PRO A 83 -9.75 13.90 19.33
CA PRO A 83 -9.73 15.24 18.72
C PRO A 83 -8.57 15.44 17.73
N GLY A 84 -7.82 14.39 17.40
CA GLY A 84 -6.79 14.41 16.35
C GLY A 84 -7.33 14.08 14.95
N SER A 85 -8.50 13.43 14.86
CA SER A 85 -9.24 13.17 13.62
C SER A 85 -10.34 14.21 13.45
N VAL A 86 -9.98 15.50 13.50
CA VAL A 86 -10.99 16.55 13.34
C VAL A 86 -11.51 16.47 11.90
N THR A 87 -12.83 16.30 11.80
CA THR A 87 -13.68 16.46 10.61
C THR A 87 -13.81 15.20 9.75
N GLY A 88 -15.05 14.80 9.46
CA GLY A 88 -15.39 13.82 8.41
C GLY A 88 -14.78 14.10 7.03
N VAL A 89 -14.08 15.23 6.85
CA VAL A 89 -13.08 15.49 5.80
C VAL A 89 -12.07 14.34 5.71
N ASP A 90 -11.50 13.84 6.81
CA ASP A 90 -10.51 12.75 6.80
C ASP A 90 -11.11 11.41 6.34
N VAL A 91 -12.39 11.19 6.65
CA VAL A 91 -13.14 10.01 6.20
C VAL A 91 -13.26 10.00 4.68
N VAL A 92 -13.49 11.17 4.06
CA VAL A 92 -13.67 11.29 2.61
C VAL A 92 -12.34 11.50 1.88
N PHE A 93 -11.64 12.58 2.20
CA PHE A 93 -10.41 12.98 1.52
C PHE A 93 -9.22 12.10 1.88
N GLY A 94 -9.13 11.62 3.13
CA GLY A 94 -8.10 10.66 3.52
C GLY A 94 -8.26 9.33 2.79
N SER A 95 -9.49 8.80 2.73
CA SER A 95 -9.78 7.57 1.96
C SER A 95 -9.51 7.75 0.47
N LEU A 96 -9.89 8.89 -0.11
CA LEU A 96 -9.62 9.20 -1.50
C LEU A 96 -8.11 9.32 -1.78
N ALA A 97 -7.35 9.95 -0.89
CA ALA A 97 -5.89 10.04 -0.98
C ALA A 97 -5.26 8.64 -0.99
N ASN A 98 -5.69 7.76 -0.07
CA ASN A 98 -5.22 6.38 -0.02
C ASN A 98 -5.55 5.59 -1.27
N PHE A 99 -6.78 5.76 -1.80
CA PHE A 99 -7.19 5.14 -3.05
C PHE A 99 -6.29 5.55 -4.21
N VAL A 100 -6.12 6.87 -4.41
CA VAL A 100 -5.33 7.42 -5.52
C VAL A 100 -3.87 6.99 -5.40
N ALA A 101 -3.28 7.11 -4.21
CA ALA A 101 -1.90 6.72 -3.93
C ALA A 101 -1.67 5.22 -4.24
N SER A 102 -2.47 4.34 -3.63
CA SER A 102 -2.32 2.90 -3.75
C SER A 102 -2.62 2.41 -5.18
N PHE A 103 -3.62 3.01 -5.84
CA PHE A 103 -3.94 2.70 -7.23
C PHE A 103 -2.80 3.10 -8.17
N LEU A 104 -2.23 4.29 -7.97
CA LEU A 104 -1.10 4.79 -8.77
C LEU A 104 0.13 3.89 -8.58
N ALA A 105 0.43 3.52 -7.34
CA ALA A 105 1.55 2.64 -7.00
C ALA A 105 1.42 1.26 -7.68
N TRP A 106 0.25 0.65 -7.59
CA TRP A 106 -0.06 -0.59 -8.29
C TRP A 106 0.09 -0.45 -9.81
N LYS A 107 -0.38 0.67 -10.39
CA LYS A 107 -0.27 0.90 -11.83
C LYS A 107 1.18 1.09 -12.29
N ILE A 108 1.99 1.81 -11.51
CA ILE A 108 3.41 2.03 -11.78
C ILE A 108 4.19 0.73 -11.65
N SER A 109 3.94 -0.04 -10.58
CA SER A 109 4.68 -1.28 -10.31
C SER A 109 4.50 -2.32 -11.41
N ASN A 110 3.31 -2.39 -12.02
CA ASN A 110 3.00 -3.27 -13.15
C ASN A 110 3.89 -3.03 -14.39
N ARG A 111 4.52 -1.85 -14.51
CA ARG A 111 5.42 -1.56 -15.63
C ARG A 111 6.77 -2.32 -15.55
N SER A 112 7.07 -2.94 -14.39
CA SER A 112 8.17 -3.90 -14.19
C SER A 112 9.57 -3.42 -14.61
N TRP A 113 9.86 -2.13 -14.46
CA TRP A 113 11.18 -1.56 -14.76
C TRP A 113 12.23 -2.01 -13.75
N THR A 114 13.35 -2.50 -14.26
CA THR A 114 14.50 -2.94 -13.47
C THR A 114 15.74 -2.16 -13.92
N ILE A 115 16.45 -1.55 -12.97
CA ILE A 115 17.68 -0.80 -13.21
C ILE A 115 18.78 -1.43 -12.36
N ARG A 116 19.85 -1.92 -12.98
CA ARG A 116 21.01 -2.52 -12.28
C ARG A 116 20.61 -3.65 -11.29
N GLY A 117 19.63 -4.47 -11.67
CA GLY A 117 19.12 -5.57 -10.85
C GLY A 117 18.14 -5.16 -9.74
N VAL A 118 17.86 -3.87 -9.57
CA VAL A 118 16.89 -3.35 -8.59
C VAL A 118 15.55 -3.10 -9.29
N ARG A 119 14.44 -3.51 -8.65
CA ARG A 119 13.06 -3.24 -9.12
C ARG A 119 12.73 -1.75 -8.97
N ALA A 120 13.25 -0.94 -9.89
CA ALA A 120 13.07 0.51 -9.91
C ALA A 120 11.59 0.92 -9.95
N SER A 121 10.73 0.14 -10.62
CA SER A 121 9.28 0.43 -10.62
C SER A 121 8.66 0.37 -9.23
N TRP A 122 9.16 -0.47 -8.33
CA TRP A 122 8.63 -0.57 -6.95
C TRP A 122 9.04 0.63 -6.12
N ILE A 123 10.29 1.07 -6.26
CA ILE A 123 10.77 2.27 -5.57
C ILE A 123 9.97 3.49 -6.04
N VAL A 124 9.80 3.66 -7.36
CA VAL A 124 8.99 4.77 -7.91
C VAL A 124 7.54 4.68 -7.45
N ALA A 125 6.95 3.48 -7.39
CA ALA A 125 5.59 3.27 -6.91
C ALA A 125 5.42 3.71 -5.44
N VAL A 126 6.29 3.26 -4.54
CA VAL A 126 6.24 3.61 -3.11
C VAL A 126 6.47 5.11 -2.87
N ASN A 127 7.41 5.71 -3.61
CA ASN A 127 7.63 7.15 -3.54
C ASN A 127 6.43 7.95 -4.08
N SER A 128 5.73 7.43 -5.10
CA SER A 128 4.51 8.05 -5.60
C SER A 128 3.39 8.03 -4.54
N GLU A 129 3.26 6.97 -3.74
CA GLU A 129 2.31 6.93 -2.61
C GLU A 129 2.65 8.01 -1.60
N THR A 130 3.92 8.08 -1.21
CA THR A 130 4.44 9.05 -0.24
C THR A 130 4.16 10.48 -0.67
N ILE A 131 4.41 10.82 -1.94
CA ILE A 131 4.18 12.16 -2.49
C ILE A 131 2.68 12.47 -2.55
N VAL A 132 1.85 11.54 -3.02
CA VAL A 132 0.40 11.75 -3.11
C VAL A 132 -0.20 11.99 -1.73
N ILE A 133 0.16 11.18 -0.73
CA ILE A 133 -0.30 11.36 0.65
C ILE A 133 0.17 12.71 1.20
N ALA A 134 1.46 13.04 1.09
CA ALA A 134 1.99 14.30 1.59
C ALA A 134 1.30 15.52 0.97
N LEU A 135 1.07 15.51 -0.35
CA LEU A 135 0.42 16.61 -1.05
C LEU A 135 -1.06 16.71 -0.70
N VAL A 136 -1.82 15.61 -0.75
CA VAL A 136 -3.27 15.67 -0.52
C VAL A 136 -3.56 15.90 0.95
N VAL A 137 -3.01 15.06 1.84
CA VAL A 137 -3.24 15.11 3.28
C VAL A 137 -2.64 16.37 3.90
N GLY A 138 -1.41 16.71 3.55
CA GLY A 138 -0.79 17.95 4.00
C GLY A 138 -1.52 19.21 3.51
N SER A 139 -2.15 19.17 2.32
CA SER A 139 -2.87 20.34 1.84
C SER A 139 -4.14 20.63 2.63
N TYR A 140 -5.01 19.63 2.82
CA TYR A 140 -6.27 19.88 3.52
C TYR A 140 -6.05 20.04 5.02
N LEU A 141 -5.08 19.36 5.63
CA LEU A 141 -4.75 19.56 7.05
C LEU A 141 -4.14 20.95 7.29
N GLY A 142 -3.26 21.41 6.39
CA GLY A 142 -2.71 22.77 6.46
C GLY A 142 -3.82 23.83 6.43
N TRP A 143 -4.80 23.65 5.53
CA TRP A 143 -5.97 24.51 5.46
C TRP A 143 -6.84 24.43 6.73
N LEU A 144 -7.15 23.23 7.21
CA LEU A 144 -8.05 23.00 8.35
C LEU A 144 -7.48 23.54 9.67
N PHE A 145 -6.18 23.34 9.90
CA PHE A 145 -5.50 23.76 11.13
C PHE A 145 -4.83 25.13 11.03
N SER A 146 -5.02 25.85 9.91
CA SER A 146 -4.38 27.15 9.66
C SER A 146 -2.84 27.11 9.78
N ILE A 147 -2.24 25.98 9.43
CA ILE A 147 -0.78 25.78 9.39
C ILE A 147 -0.29 26.19 8.00
N PRO A 148 0.83 26.93 7.87
CA PRO A 148 1.38 27.25 6.55
C PRO A 148 1.52 25.99 5.69
N LEU A 149 0.94 26.05 4.48
CA LEU A 149 0.78 24.89 3.60
C LEU A 149 2.07 24.07 3.43
N LEU A 150 3.19 24.76 3.20
CA LEU A 150 4.49 24.12 3.00
C LEU A 150 4.96 23.37 4.26
N ILE A 151 4.69 23.91 5.46
CA ILE A 151 5.05 23.28 6.73
C ILE A 151 4.20 22.03 6.94
N SER A 152 2.90 22.09 6.64
CA SER A 152 2.01 20.94 6.77
C SER A 152 2.39 19.82 5.79
N ILE A 153 2.59 20.14 4.50
CA ILE A 153 3.03 19.17 3.50
C ILE A 153 4.38 18.56 3.88
N ALA A 154 5.36 19.37 4.31
CA ALA A 154 6.67 18.87 4.74
C ALA A 154 6.56 17.95 5.96
N GLY A 155 5.72 18.31 6.92
CA GLY A 155 5.46 17.53 8.12
C GLY A 155 4.84 16.16 7.84
N ILE A 156 3.81 16.12 6.99
CA ILE A 156 3.21 14.87 6.50
C ILE A 156 4.21 14.08 5.66
N LEU A 157 4.99 14.75 4.81
CA LEU A 157 6.01 14.09 3.98
C LEU A 157 7.02 13.31 4.82
N VAL A 158 7.54 13.91 5.89
CA VAL A 158 8.48 13.22 6.81
C VAL A 158 7.83 11.99 7.41
N GLY A 159 6.58 12.09 7.88
CA GLY A 159 5.88 10.96 8.45
C GLY A 159 5.56 9.86 7.43
N SER A 160 5.15 10.24 6.23
CA SER A 160 4.89 9.32 5.11
C SER A 160 6.17 8.63 4.64
N ILE A 161 7.33 9.28 4.66
CA ILE A 161 8.61 8.62 4.35
C ILE A 161 8.87 7.50 5.36
N ILE A 162 8.66 7.74 6.65
CA ILE A 162 8.88 6.74 7.70
C ILE A 162 7.91 5.57 7.53
N ALA A 163 6.60 5.85 7.41
CA ALA A 163 5.57 4.83 7.35
C ALA A 163 5.55 4.06 6.02
N ILE A 164 5.56 4.77 4.90
CA ILE A 164 5.38 4.19 3.56
C ILE A 164 6.73 3.77 2.98
N SER A 165 7.65 4.73 2.84
CA SER A 165 8.91 4.51 2.11
C SER A 165 9.89 3.61 2.85
N ILE A 166 9.95 3.67 4.18
CA ILE A 166 10.86 2.84 4.98
C ILE A 166 10.15 1.58 5.45
N ALA A 167 9.15 1.73 6.34
CA ALA A 167 8.51 0.58 6.98
C ALA A 167 7.64 -0.23 5.98
N GLY A 168 6.81 0.44 5.19
CA GLY A 168 5.95 -0.21 4.20
C GLY A 168 6.74 -0.88 3.07
N TYR A 169 7.80 -0.25 2.57
CA TYR A 169 8.69 -0.89 1.59
C TYR A 169 9.41 -2.12 2.18
N THR A 170 9.86 -2.04 3.43
CA THR A 170 10.47 -3.19 4.11
C THR A 170 9.47 -4.33 4.24
N LEU A 171 8.23 -4.05 4.62
CA LEU A 171 7.16 -5.06 4.67
C LEU A 171 6.89 -5.67 3.29
N LEU A 172 6.83 -4.86 2.24
CA LEU A 172 6.68 -5.32 0.86
C LEU A 172 7.81 -6.28 0.47
N LEU A 173 9.06 -5.94 0.80
CA LEU A 173 10.21 -6.79 0.49
C LEU A 173 10.14 -8.14 1.22
N ILE A 174 9.80 -8.15 2.50
CA ILE A 174 9.64 -9.36 3.31
C ILE A 174 8.56 -10.28 2.71
N LEU A 175 7.41 -9.71 2.34
CA LEU A 175 6.32 -10.48 1.74
C LEU A 175 6.60 -10.93 0.30
N SER A 176 7.54 -10.27 -0.38
CA SER A 176 7.96 -10.61 -1.73
C SER A 176 9.02 -11.71 -1.83
N GLN A 177 9.51 -12.22 -0.69
CA GLN A 177 10.45 -13.35 -0.67
C GLN A 177 9.78 -14.62 -1.19
N GLU A 178 10.48 -15.42 -2.00
CA GLU A 178 9.93 -16.63 -2.64
C GLU A 178 9.25 -17.58 -1.63
N ARG A 179 9.87 -17.80 -0.46
CA ARG A 179 9.28 -18.63 0.61
C ARG A 179 7.92 -18.12 1.07
N THR A 180 7.80 -16.81 1.25
CA THR A 180 6.55 -16.16 1.68
C THR A 180 5.53 -16.17 0.55
N LEU A 181 5.96 -15.89 -0.68
CA LEU A 181 5.11 -15.94 -1.86
C LEU A 181 4.54 -17.34 -2.10
N ASP A 182 5.34 -18.39 -1.94
CA ASP A 182 4.89 -19.77 -2.08
C ASP A 182 3.86 -20.14 -1.01
N SER A 183 4.05 -19.68 0.22
CA SER A 183 3.06 -19.84 1.29
C SER A 183 1.75 -19.08 1.01
N LEU A 184 1.83 -17.87 0.45
CA LEU A 184 0.64 -17.10 0.07
C LEU A 184 -0.08 -17.74 -1.12
N ARG A 185 0.68 -18.28 -2.09
CA ARG A 185 0.17 -19.00 -3.25
C ARG A 185 -0.40 -20.37 -2.89
N SER A 186 0.12 -21.06 -1.88
CA SER A 186 -0.46 -22.32 -1.37
C SER A 186 -1.83 -22.09 -0.73
N THR A 187 -2.03 -20.91 -0.14
CA THR A 187 -3.33 -20.40 0.32
C THR A 187 -4.22 -19.99 -0.86
N GLY A 188 -3.74 -20.12 -2.10
CA GLY A 188 -4.35 -19.77 -3.39
C GLY A 188 -4.84 -18.34 -3.50
N LEU A 189 -4.07 -17.41 -2.91
CA LEU A 189 -4.13 -16.00 -3.23
C LEU A 189 -3.46 -15.75 -4.58
N VAL A 190 -4.03 -14.82 -5.35
CA VAL A 190 -3.41 -14.33 -6.58
C VAL A 190 -2.46 -13.21 -6.19
N VAL A 191 -1.17 -13.40 -6.42
CA VAL A 191 -0.11 -12.44 -6.05
C VAL A 191 0.57 -11.93 -7.32
N GLY A 192 0.63 -10.61 -7.47
CA GLY A 192 1.10 -9.93 -8.68
C GLY A 192 2.61 -9.82 -8.85
N ALA A 193 3.41 -10.56 -8.06
CA ALA A 193 4.86 -10.49 -8.16
C ALA A 193 5.30 -10.84 -9.60
N SER A 194 5.84 -9.83 -10.28
CA SER A 194 6.51 -9.96 -11.57
C SER A 194 7.45 -11.15 -11.53
N ARG A 195 7.42 -11.90 -12.64
CA ARG A 195 8.15 -13.16 -12.85
C ARG A 195 9.50 -13.14 -12.12
N PRO A 196 9.89 -14.22 -11.40
CA PRO A 196 11.25 -14.34 -10.92
C PRO A 196 12.17 -14.00 -12.09
N LEU A 197 13.18 -13.16 -11.83
CA LEU A 197 14.18 -12.75 -12.82
C LEU A 197 14.47 -13.99 -13.65
N GLU A 198 14.03 -13.94 -14.90
CA GLU A 198 14.13 -15.02 -15.85
C GLU A 198 15.51 -15.60 -15.66
N ALA A 199 15.58 -16.86 -15.24
CA ALA A 199 16.83 -17.57 -15.12
C ALA A 199 17.55 -17.29 -16.42
N LEU A 200 18.58 -16.43 -16.38
CA LEU A 200 19.44 -16.20 -17.53
C LEU A 200 19.80 -17.61 -17.98
N PRO A 201 19.48 -18.03 -19.22
CA PRO A 201 19.91 -19.32 -19.69
C PRO A 201 21.44 -19.31 -19.57
N SER A 202 21.94 -19.96 -18.52
CA SER A 202 23.34 -19.89 -18.10
C SER A 202 24.22 -20.77 -18.97
N LYS A 203 23.70 -21.25 -20.11
CA LYS A 203 24.43 -22.01 -21.10
C LYS A 203 23.83 -21.71 -22.47
N LEU A 204 24.46 -20.78 -23.20
CA LEU A 204 24.57 -20.96 -24.64
C LEU A 204 25.40 -22.23 -24.82
N ASP A 205 24.76 -23.27 -25.32
CA ASP A 205 25.41 -24.51 -25.71
C ASP A 205 26.50 -24.18 -26.76
N PRO A 206 27.78 -24.46 -26.50
CA PRO A 206 28.84 -24.24 -27.49
C PRO A 206 28.67 -25.11 -28.76
N ALA A 207 27.70 -26.03 -28.80
CA ALA A 207 27.35 -26.80 -30.00
C ALA A 207 26.53 -26.04 -31.07
N GLN A 208 26.31 -24.73 -30.90
CA GLN A 208 25.60 -23.87 -31.87
C GLN A 208 26.52 -22.83 -32.54
N LEU A 209 27.85 -23.02 -32.51
CA LEU A 209 28.84 -22.23 -33.26
C LEU A 209 29.58 -23.09 -34.28
#